data_AF-A0A8R1HY03-F1
#
_entry.id   AF-A0A8R1HY03-F1
#
_cell.length_a   1.000
_cell.length_b   1.000
_cell.length_c   1.000
_cell.angle_alpha   90.00
_cell.angle_beta   90.00
_cell.angle_gamma   90.00
#
_symmetry.space_group_name_H-M   'P 1'
#
loop_
_entity.id
_entity.type
_entity.pdbx_description
1 polymer ?
#
loop_
_entity_poly.entity_id
_entity_poly.type
_entity_poly.pdbx_seq_one_letter_code
_entity_poly.pdbx_strand_id
1 'polypeptide(L)'
;MASTIYRLITIVSLLSLLHCAYSAAQHRFYLRLTEQPFVNLPADVVAQTVISLIALIYGTSFLANPFLYIKQDQHPERTCDEALNCPSFITFDNRTKAMSPEFSMLRALKQQQRSQENVSRGTHSGRVSEAVAPSETVDSHE
;
A
#
# COMPACT_ATOMS: atom_id res chain seq x y z
N MET A 1 8.79 -5.76 21.70
CA MET A 1 9.18 -5.84 23.12
C MET A 1 9.37 -4.45 23.74
N ALA A 2 10.35 -3.66 23.29
CA ALA A 2 10.68 -2.36 23.91
C ALA A 2 9.52 -1.34 23.96
N SER A 3 8.75 -1.18 22.88
CA SER A 3 7.60 -0.26 22.86
C SER A 3 6.54 -0.63 23.91
N THR A 4 6.30 -1.93 24.14
CA THR A 4 5.36 -2.40 25.16
C THR A 4 5.83 -2.03 26.57
N ILE A 5 7.13 -2.13 26.84
CA ILE A 5 7.72 -1.77 28.13
C ILE A 5 7.52 -0.28 28.41
N TYR A 6 7.82 0.61 27.45
CA TYR A 6 7.59 2.05 27.61
C TYR A 6 6.12 2.40 27.83
N ARG A 7 5.21 1.71 27.12
CA ARG A 7 3.76 1.85 27.35
C ARG A 7 3.36 1.43 28.77
N LEU A 8 3.87 0.31 29.26
CA LEU A 8 3.60 -0.13 30.64
C LEU A 8 4.14 0.86 31.66
N ILE A 9 5.37 1.35 31.48
CA ILE A 9 5.96 2.40 32.32
C ILE A 9 5.07 3.64 32.34
N THR A 10 4.61 4.13 31.18
CA THR A 10 3.72 5.31 31.13
C THR A 10 2.41 5.09 31.87
N ILE A 11 1.79 3.91 31.76
CA ILE A 11 0.53 3.59 32.44
C ILE A 11 0.75 3.54 33.96
N VAL A 12 1.81 2.86 34.41
CA VAL A 12 2.14 2.76 35.85
C VAL A 12 2.46 4.14 36.44
N SER A 13 3.21 4.98 35.72
CA SER A 13 3.49 6.35 36.16
C SER A 13 2.23 7.20 36.26
N LEU A 14 1.29 7.09 35.31
CA LEU A 14 -0.01 7.77 35.37
C LEU A 14 -0.84 7.34 36.57
N LEU A 15 -0.93 6.02 36.83
CA LEU A 15 -1.66 5.49 37.98
C LEU A 15 -1.03 5.94 39.31
N SER A 16 0.30 5.93 39.41
CA SER A 16 1.00 6.45 40.59
C SER A 16 0.75 7.95 40.80
N LEU A 17 0.76 8.74 39.73
CA LEU A 17 0.52 10.19 39.81
C LEU A 17 -0.92 10.47 40.26
N LEU A 18 -1.88 9.70 39.75
CA LEU A 18 -3.29 9.77 40.16
C LEU A 18 -3.46 9.40 41.64
N HIS A 19 -2.78 8.36 42.12
CA HIS A 19 -2.81 7.96 43.52
C HIS A 19 -2.25 9.06 44.44
N CYS A 20 -1.13 9.67 44.08
CA CYS A 20 -0.58 10.78 44.85
C CYS A 20 -1.48 12.02 44.83
N ALA A 21 -2.10 12.34 43.69
CA ALA A 21 -3.08 13.42 43.59
C ALA A 21 -4.29 13.17 44.49
N TYR A 22 -4.80 11.93 44.52
CA TYR A 22 -5.88 11.53 45.42
C TYR A 22 -5.49 11.70 46.89
N SER A 23 -4.31 11.19 47.28
CA SER A 23 -3.78 11.32 48.64
C SER A 23 -3.64 12.79 49.06
N ALA A 24 -3.14 13.64 48.16
CA ALA A 24 -2.99 15.08 48.42
C ALA A 24 -4.35 15.80 48.53
N ALA A 25 -5.31 15.46 47.67
CA ALA A 25 -6.66 16.01 47.71
C ALA A 25 -7.38 15.60 49.01
N GLN A 26 -7.28 14.33 49.41
CA GLN A 26 -7.86 13.82 50.65
C GLN A 26 -7.24 14.49 51.88
N HIS A 27 -5.91 14.59 51.94
CA HIS A 27 -5.21 15.31 53.01
C HIS A 27 -5.72 16.75 53.10
N ARG A 28 -5.93 17.40 51.95
CA ARG A 28 -6.46 18.77 51.92
C ARG A 28 -7.90 18.90 52.38
N PHE A 29 -8.74 17.92 52.06
CA PHE A 29 -10.11 17.86 52.55
C PHE A 29 -10.16 17.59 54.06
N TYR A 30 -9.34 16.68 54.56
CA TYR A 30 -9.26 16.34 55.98
C TYR A 30 -8.85 17.53 56.85
N LEU A 31 -7.83 18.29 56.43
CA LEU A 31 -7.39 19.51 57.11
C LEU A 31 -8.47 20.61 57.12
N ARG A 32 -9.25 20.73 56.04
CA ARG A 32 -10.39 21.67 55.99
C ARG A 32 -11.50 21.29 56.96
N LEU A 33 -11.79 19.99 57.11
CA LEU A 33 -12.82 19.50 58.03
C LEU A 33 -12.42 19.65 59.51
N THR A 34 -11.13 19.58 59.82
CA THR A 34 -10.60 19.60 61.18
C THR A 34 -10.15 20.98 61.65
N GLU A 35 -10.37 22.02 60.82
CA GLU A 35 -9.92 23.41 61.04
C GLU A 35 -8.43 23.55 61.41
N GLN A 36 -7.60 22.57 61.05
CA GLN A 36 -6.18 22.64 61.34
C GLN A 36 -5.43 23.49 60.30
N PRO A 37 -4.42 24.28 60.72
CA PRO A 37 -3.62 25.07 59.81
C PRO A 37 -2.83 24.17 58.85
N PHE A 38 -2.85 24.51 57.57
CA PHE A 38 -2.13 23.78 56.53
C PHE A 38 -0.62 24.02 56.69
N VAL A 39 0.09 23.10 57.32
CA VAL A 39 1.54 23.26 57.53
C VAL A 39 2.34 22.77 56.32
N ASN A 40 2.21 21.51 55.90
CA ASN A 40 2.88 20.97 54.70
C ASN A 40 2.23 19.67 54.22
N LEU A 41 2.39 19.34 52.95
CA LEU A 41 2.05 18.02 52.41
C LEU A 41 3.15 17.01 52.79
N PRO A 42 2.83 15.74 53.11
CA PRO A 42 3.86 14.75 53.44
C PRO A 42 4.95 14.70 52.37
N ALA A 43 6.21 14.89 52.77
CA ALA A 43 7.34 14.98 51.85
C ALA A 43 7.49 13.74 50.96
N ASP A 44 7.09 12.57 51.46
CA ASP A 44 7.05 11.31 50.72
C ASP A 44 6.11 11.36 49.51
N VAL A 45 4.90 11.91 49.67
CA VAL A 45 3.94 12.09 48.57
C VAL A 45 4.46 13.08 47.52
N VAL A 46 5.18 14.12 47.96
CA VAL A 46 5.82 15.10 47.07
C VAL A 46 6.99 14.47 46.30
N ALA A 47 7.84 13.69 46.95
CA ALA A 47 8.93 12.99 46.28
C ALA A 47 8.39 11.98 45.25
N GLN A 48 7.35 11.23 45.61
CA GLN A 48 6.71 10.26 44.72
C GLN A 48 6.05 10.92 43.50
N THR A 49 5.41 12.09 43.66
CA THR A 49 4.86 12.83 42.50
C THR A 49 5.96 13.32 41.57
N VAL A 50 7.07 13.84 42.10
CA VAL A 50 8.20 14.30 41.28
C VAL A 50 8.82 13.15 40.49
N ILE A 51 9.07 12.01 41.14
CA ILE A 51 9.66 10.83 40.49
C ILE A 51 8.71 10.28 39.41
N SER A 52 7.42 10.14 39.74
CA SER A 52 6.42 9.65 38.78
C SER A 52 6.21 10.61 37.61
N LEU A 53 6.31 11.92 37.83
CA LEU A 53 6.24 12.92 36.77
C LEU A 53 7.43 12.82 35.81
N ILE A 54 8.66 12.67 36.33
CA ILE A 54 9.86 12.48 35.49
C ILE A 54 9.74 11.19 34.68
N ALA A 55 9.32 10.09 35.32
CA ALA A 55 9.11 8.82 34.64
C ALA A 55 8.03 8.90 33.56
N LEU A 56 6.95 9.66 33.81
CA LEU A 56 5.89 9.90 32.84
C LEU A 56 6.39 10.68 31.63
N ILE A 57 7.12 11.79 31.85
CA ILE A 57 7.72 12.59 30.77
C ILE A 57 8.68 11.74 29.94
N TYR A 58 9.51 10.93 30.60
CA TYR A 58 10.42 10.02 29.91
C TYR A 58 9.63 9.02 29.07
N GLY A 59 8.69 8.29 29.67
CA GLY A 59 7.91 7.26 28.97
C GLY A 59 7.10 7.81 27.78
N THR A 60 6.49 9.00 27.90
CA THR A 60 5.74 9.61 26.80
C THR A 60 6.64 10.11 25.69
N SER A 61 7.86 10.57 26.02
CA SER A 61 8.86 10.97 25.01
C SER A 61 9.33 9.79 24.15
N PHE A 62 9.47 8.58 24.71
CA PHE A 62 9.77 7.37 23.92
C PHE A 62 8.56 6.84 23.16
N LEU A 63 7.35 7.18 23.59
CA LEU A 63 6.13 6.83 22.88
C LEU A 63 5.86 7.77 21.72
N ALA A 64 6.33 9.02 21.80
CA ALA A 64 6.34 9.94 20.68
C ALA A 64 7.11 9.28 19.53
N ASN A 65 6.44 9.19 18.38
CA ASN A 65 7.03 8.57 17.21
C ASN A 65 8.32 9.33 16.85
N PRO A 66 9.37 8.64 16.34
CA PRO A 66 10.58 9.32 15.93
C PRO A 66 10.23 10.44 14.95
N PHE A 67 10.95 11.56 15.06
CA PHE A 67 10.81 12.65 14.11
C PHE A 67 10.93 12.09 12.70
N LEU A 68 9.86 12.23 11.92
CA LEU A 68 9.89 11.87 10.51
C LEU A 68 10.80 12.87 9.83
N TYR A 69 11.87 12.37 9.22
CA TYR A 69 12.70 13.21 8.37
C TYR A 69 11.83 13.68 7.19
N ILE A 70 11.70 14.99 7.02
CA ILE A 70 11.05 15.58 5.84
C ILE A 70 11.99 15.32 4.66
N LYS A 71 11.89 14.16 4.03
CA LYS A 71 12.58 13.92 2.75
C LYS A 71 11.82 14.69 1.69
N GLN A 72 12.52 15.55 0.95
CA GLN A 72 12.02 16.13 -0.30
C GLN A 72 11.70 15.04 -1.34
N ASP A 73 12.28 13.85 -1.19
CA ASP A 73 11.96 12.65 -1.95
C ASP A 73 11.44 11.54 -1.03
N GLN A 74 10.14 11.25 -1.09
CA GLN A 74 9.47 10.24 -0.28
C GLN A 74 10.00 8.81 -0.54
N HIS A 75 10.74 8.56 -1.62
CA HIS A 75 11.27 7.23 -1.92
C HIS A 75 12.68 7.30 -2.53
N PRO A 76 13.74 7.29 -1.70
CA PRO A 76 15.11 7.28 -2.21
C PRO A 76 15.46 5.97 -2.93
N GLU A 77 14.69 4.89 -2.71
CA GLU A 77 14.90 3.59 -3.35
C GLU A 77 13.96 3.32 -4.54
N ARG A 78 13.16 4.30 -4.98
CA ARG A 78 12.33 4.11 -6.17
C ARG A 78 13.24 3.89 -7.39
N THR A 79 13.18 2.69 -7.94
CA THR A 79 13.78 2.38 -9.23
C THR A 79 13.17 3.27 -10.31
N CYS A 80 13.96 3.67 -11.31
CA CYS A 80 13.48 4.50 -12.42
C CYS A 80 12.20 3.94 -13.06
N ASP A 81 12.04 2.61 -13.11
CA ASP A 81 10.84 1.94 -13.62
C ASP A 81 9.56 2.28 -12.82
N GLU A 82 9.66 2.44 -11.51
CA GLU A 82 8.52 2.80 -10.65
C GLU A 82 8.18 4.28 -10.76
N ALA A 83 9.18 5.13 -10.99
CA ALA A 83 8.97 6.55 -11.29
C ALA A 83 8.37 6.78 -12.69
N LEU A 84 8.73 5.93 -13.66
CA LEU A 84 8.22 5.96 -15.03
C LEU A 84 6.86 5.29 -15.18
N ASN A 85 6.47 4.46 -14.22
CA ASN A 85 5.12 3.90 -14.15
C ASN A 85 4.12 5.01 -13.79
N CYS A 86 3.57 5.68 -14.80
CA CYS A 86 2.53 6.69 -14.62
C CYS A 86 1.14 6.05 -14.74
N PRO A 87 0.38 5.86 -13.63
CA PRO A 87 -0.90 5.18 -13.67
C PRO A 87 -1.93 5.86 -14.57
N SER A 88 -1.84 7.18 -14.70
CA SER A 88 -2.69 8.00 -15.56
C SER A 88 -2.46 7.79 -17.07
N PHE A 89 -1.33 7.21 -17.46
CA PHE A 89 -0.93 7.03 -18.86
C PHE A 89 -0.72 5.55 -19.22
N ILE A 90 -1.22 4.62 -18.41
CA ILE A 90 -1.12 3.19 -18.71
C ILE A 90 -1.97 2.87 -19.95
N THR A 91 -1.31 2.40 -21.00
CA THR A 91 -1.95 1.94 -22.24
C THR A 91 -1.98 0.41 -22.26
N PHE A 92 -3.18 -0.15 -22.48
CA PHE A 92 -3.40 -1.60 -22.53
C PHE A 92 -3.10 -2.23 -23.90
N ASP A 93 -2.82 -1.41 -24.93
CA ASP A 93 -2.39 -1.89 -26.25
C ASP A 93 -0.88 -2.11 -26.29
N ASN A 94 -0.43 -3.16 -25.60
CA ASN A 94 0.97 -3.56 -25.54
C ASN A 94 1.12 -5.04 -25.92
N ARG A 95 2.36 -5.50 -26.07
CA ARG A 95 2.67 -6.90 -26.43
C ARG A 95 2.02 -7.94 -25.52
N THR A 96 1.73 -7.58 -24.27
CA THR A 96 1.10 -8.46 -23.28
C THR A 96 -0.34 -8.79 -23.66
N LYS A 97 -1.03 -7.92 -24.42
CA LYS A 97 -2.35 -8.18 -24.99
C LYS A 97 -2.37 -9.39 -25.92
N ALA A 98 -1.28 -9.67 -26.65
CA ALA A 98 -1.18 -10.83 -27.52
C ALA A 98 -0.93 -12.14 -26.75
N MET A 99 -0.51 -12.04 -25.49
CA MET A 99 -0.25 -13.18 -24.61
C MET A 99 -1.47 -13.54 -23.75
N SER A 100 -2.53 -12.74 -23.77
CA SER A 100 -3.74 -13.07 -23.01
C SER A 100 -4.55 -14.16 -23.75
N PRO A 101 -5.00 -15.21 -23.03
CA PRO A 101 -5.74 -16.33 -23.63
C PRO A 101 -7.07 -15.89 -24.25
N GLU A 102 -7.70 -14.88 -23.67
CA GLU A 102 -8.93 -14.27 -24.19
C GLU A 102 -8.71 -13.61 -25.56
N PHE A 103 -7.62 -12.86 -25.72
CA PHE A 103 -7.36 -12.14 -26.97
C PHE A 103 -6.86 -13.07 -28.09
N SER A 104 -6.15 -14.15 -27.74
CA SER A 104 -5.75 -15.17 -28.71
C SER A 104 -6.95 -15.95 -29.24
N MET A 105 -7.91 -16.31 -28.39
CA MET A 105 -9.16 -16.96 -28.79
C MET A 105 -10.02 -16.06 -29.69
N LEU A 106 -10.19 -14.79 -29.32
CA LEU A 106 -10.92 -13.81 -30.14
C LEU A 106 -10.26 -13.60 -31.51
N ARG A 107 -8.93 -13.58 -31.58
CA ARG A 107 -8.19 -13.51 -32.86
C ARG A 107 -8.45 -14.75 -33.72
N ALA A 108 -8.41 -15.94 -33.13
CA ALA A 108 -8.66 -17.20 -33.83
C ALA A 108 -10.09 -17.26 -34.40
N LEU A 109 -11.10 -16.90 -33.59
CA LEU A 109 -12.49 -16.84 -34.02
C LEU A 109 -12.70 -15.82 -35.15
N LYS A 110 -12.07 -14.64 -35.06
CA LYS A 110 -12.13 -13.61 -36.11
C LYS A 110 -11.47 -14.05 -37.42
N GLN A 111 -10.43 -14.89 -37.34
CA GLN A 111 -9.81 -15.50 -38.53
C GLN A 111 -10.73 -16.53 -39.17
N GLN A 112 -11.38 -17.40 -38.37
CA GLN A 112 -12.33 -18.38 -38.85
C GLN A 112 -13.52 -17.73 -39.58
N GLN A 113 -14.06 -16.64 -39.03
CA GLN A 113 -15.15 -15.89 -39.65
C GLN A 113 -14.74 -15.26 -40.99
N ARG A 114 -13.53 -14.68 -41.07
CA ARG A 114 -13.00 -14.15 -42.34
C ARG A 114 -12.81 -15.23 -43.41
N SER A 115 -12.37 -16.42 -43.02
CA SER A 115 -12.25 -17.55 -43.94
C SER A 115 -13.61 -17.99 -44.48
N GLN A 116 -14.64 -18.06 -43.62
CA GLN A 116 -16.00 -18.40 -44.06
C GLN A 116 -16.61 -17.35 -44.99
N GLU A 117 -16.40 -16.06 -44.71
CA GLU A 117 -16.91 -14.96 -45.54
C GLU A 117 -16.27 -14.96 -46.95
N ASN A 118 -14.95 -15.17 -47.01
CA ASN A 118 -14.23 -15.27 -48.29
C ASN A 118 -14.68 -16.48 -49.12
N VAL A 119 -14.99 -17.61 -48.48
CA VAL A 119 -15.54 -18.80 -49.15
C VAL A 119 -16.93 -18.51 -49.72
N SER A 120 -17.80 -17.83 -48.96
CA SER A 120 -19.15 -17.49 -49.41
C SER A 120 -19.16 -16.48 -50.58
N ARG A 121 -18.20 -15.54 -50.59
CA ARG A 121 -17.97 -14.62 -51.72
C ARG A 121 -17.38 -15.32 -52.96
N GLY A 122 -16.50 -16.30 -52.77
CA GLY A 122 -15.91 -17.09 -53.85
C GLY A 122 -16.93 -18.00 -54.56
N THR A 123 -17.93 -18.51 -53.85
CA THR A 123 -18.97 -19.37 -54.44
C THR A 123 -19.95 -18.62 -55.36
N HIS A 124 -19.98 -17.29 -55.33
CA HIS A 124 -20.84 -16.49 -56.22
C HIS A 124 -20.13 -16.01 -57.50
N SER A 125 -18.83 -16.32 -57.68
CA SER A 125 -17.98 -15.82 -58.77
C SER A 125 -17.19 -16.93 -59.47
N GLY A 126 -17.80 -18.10 -59.67
CA GLY A 126 -17.10 -19.28 -60.21
C GLY A 126 -17.93 -20.10 -61.19
N ARG A 127 -18.32 -19.52 -62.33
CA ARG A 127 -18.69 -20.30 -63.52
C ARG A 127 -18.42 -19.47 -64.77
N VAL A 128 -17.22 -19.56 -65.34
CA VAL A 128 -16.88 -19.55 -66.78
C VAL A 128 -15.34 -19.64 -66.89
N SER A 129 -14.88 -20.23 -67.99
CA SER A 129 -13.49 -20.36 -68.50
C SER A 129 -12.85 -21.73 -68.20
N GLU A 130 -13.01 -22.75 -69.05
CA GLU A 130 -12.59 -22.93 -70.47
C GLU A 130 -11.14 -23.45 -70.56
N ALA A 131 -11.02 -24.67 -71.08
CA ALA A 131 -9.79 -25.44 -71.18
C ALA A 131 -9.04 -25.09 -72.47
N VAL A 132 -7.75 -24.76 -72.37
CA VAL A 132 -6.83 -24.59 -73.51
C VAL A 132 -5.70 -25.62 -73.38
N ALA A 133 -5.46 -26.33 -74.48
CA ALA A 133 -4.52 -27.45 -74.65
C ALA A 133 -3.04 -27.03 -74.67
N PRO A 134 -2.08 -27.97 -74.47
CA PRO A 134 -0.65 -27.68 -74.52
C PRO A 134 -0.02 -28.05 -75.88
N SER A 135 0.87 -27.20 -76.40
CA SER A 135 1.78 -27.52 -77.50
C SER A 135 3.15 -26.95 -77.19
N GLU A 136 4.13 -27.81 -76.87
CA GLU A 136 5.55 -27.50 -77.02
C GLU A 136 6.26 -28.64 -77.75
N THR A 137 6.94 -28.26 -78.82
CA THR A 137 7.73 -29.03 -79.77
C THR A 137 9.14 -29.29 -79.24
N VAL A 138 9.62 -30.53 -79.35
CA VAL A 138 11.01 -30.93 -79.07
C VAL A 138 11.60 -31.56 -80.33
N ASP A 139 12.66 -30.91 -80.83
CA ASP A 139 13.95 -31.40 -81.35
C ASP A 139 14.02 -32.52 -82.42
N SER A 140 14.89 -32.33 -83.44
CA SER A 140 15.71 -33.37 -84.10
C SER A 140 16.60 -32.79 -85.22
N HIS A 141 17.90 -32.82 -84.94
CA HIS A 141 19.08 -33.11 -85.77
C HIS A 141 19.00 -33.43 -87.29
N GLU A 142 20.12 -33.04 -87.93
CA GLU A 142 20.67 -33.30 -89.30
C GLU A 142 20.35 -32.30 -90.43
#